data_AF-A0A2M8Z1V0-F1
#
_entry.id   AF-A0A2M8Z1V0-F1
#
_cell.length_a   1.000
_cell.length_b   1.000
_cell.length_c   1.000
_cell.angle_alpha   90.00
_cell.angle_beta   90.00
_cell.angle_gamma   90.00
#
_symmetry.space_group_name_H-M   'P 1'
#
loop_
_entity.id
_entity.type
_entity.pdbx_description
1 polymer ?
#
loop_
_entity_poly.entity_id
_entity_poly.type
_entity_poly.pdbx_seq_one_letter_code
_entity_poly.pdbx_strand_id
1 'polypeptide(L)'
;MKTKLTNSIAKGHVGYGTGPGIIEHFEYECPCGKGKILEEHNLIPGFEEHVVYIHCSDCCNKYELNTDLGVRSWNLSKKDYTLG
;
A
#
# COMPACT_ATOMS: atom_id res chain seq x y z
N MET A 1 6.19 11.78 -1.53
CA MET A 1 4.97 12.44 -1.00
C MET A 1 3.94 11.41 -0.56
N LYS A 2 3.18 11.66 0.50
CA LYS A 2 2.06 10.80 0.92
C LYS A 2 0.73 11.41 0.50
N THR A 3 -0.21 10.61 0.00
CA THR A 3 -1.53 11.08 -0.45
C THR A 3 -2.59 10.90 0.64
N LYS A 4 -3.76 11.50 0.44
CA LYS A 4 -4.84 11.49 1.43
C LYS A 4 -5.47 10.10 1.56
N LEU A 5 -5.70 9.66 2.80
CA LEU A 5 -6.48 8.45 3.09
C LEU A 5 -7.96 8.69 2.75
N THR A 6 -8.56 7.79 1.98
CA THR A 6 -9.96 7.84 1.57
C THR A 6 -10.80 6.74 2.21
N ASN A 7 -10.20 5.60 2.55
CA ASN A 7 -10.90 4.48 3.17
C ASN A 7 -9.95 3.65 4.03
N SER A 8 -10.49 3.03 5.08
CA SER A 8 -9.76 2.16 6.01
C SER A 8 -10.68 1.08 6.52
N ILE A 9 -10.32 -0.18 6.30
CA ILE A 9 -11.11 -1.34 6.73
C ILE A 9 -10.18 -2.35 7.40
N ALA A 10 -10.62 -2.91 8.52
CA ALA A 10 -9.98 -4.06 9.14
C ALA A 10 -10.96 -5.24 9.19
N LYS A 11 -10.50 -6.43 8.86
CA LYS A 11 -11.30 -7.67 8.90
C LYS A 11 -10.54 -8.75 9.66
N GLY A 12 -11.26 -9.48 10.51
CA GLY A 12 -10.71 -10.67 11.15
C GLY A 12 -10.45 -11.78 10.14
N HIS A 13 -9.37 -12.54 10.34
CA HIS A 13 -9.02 -13.73 9.58
C HIS A 13 -8.86 -14.90 10.54
N VAL A 14 -9.38 -16.07 10.18
CA VAL A 14 -9.33 -17.27 11.04
C VAL A 14 -7.92 -17.83 11.25
N GLY A 15 -6.97 -17.41 10.41
CA GLY A 15 -5.58 -17.83 10.44
C GLY A 15 -5.31 -19.05 9.58
N TYR A 16 -4.04 -19.50 9.60
CA TYR A 16 -3.57 -20.66 8.84
C TYR A 16 -3.03 -21.78 9.76
N GLY A 17 -3.61 -21.91 10.97
CA GLY A 17 -3.25 -22.95 11.94
C GLY A 17 -2.36 -22.49 13.11
N THR A 18 -1.90 -21.24 13.08
CA THR A 18 -1.05 -20.57 14.09
C THR A 18 -1.82 -19.59 14.98
N GLY A 19 -3.11 -19.43 14.73
CA GLY A 19 -4.00 -18.52 15.44
C GLY A 19 -4.69 -17.51 14.51
N PRO A 20 -5.79 -16.88 14.97
CA PRO A 20 -6.48 -15.86 14.20
C PRO A 20 -5.62 -14.60 14.03
N GLY A 21 -5.93 -13.82 13.00
CA GLY A 21 -5.25 -12.58 12.68
C GLY A 21 -6.19 -11.50 12.16
N ILE A 22 -5.60 -10.41 11.69
CA ILE A 22 -6.32 -9.27 11.12
C ILE A 22 -5.73 -8.96 9.76
N ILE A 23 -6.59 -8.60 8.80
CA ILE A 23 -6.18 -8.00 7.53
C ILE A 23 -6.68 -6.55 7.53
N GLU A 24 -5.76 -5.60 7.41
CA GLU A 24 -6.08 -4.17 7.28
C GLU A 24 -5.86 -3.71 5.84
N HIS A 25 -6.83 -3.00 5.28
CA HIS A 25 -6.75 -2.39 3.96
C HIS A 25 -6.93 -0.87 4.10
N PHE A 26 -5.97 -0.12 3.58
CA PHE A 26 -5.99 1.33 3.54
C PHE A 26 -5.99 1.80 2.08
N GLU A 27 -7.00 2.56 1.69
CA GLU A 27 -7.06 3.17 0.36
C GLU A 27 -6.73 4.65 0.46
N TYR A 28 -5.82 5.09 -0.40
CA TYR A 28 -5.43 6.47 -0.53
C TYR A 28 -5.74 6.97 -1.93
N GLU A 29 -6.02 8.28 -2.05
CA GLU A 29 -6.21 8.89 -3.35
C GLU A 29 -4.94 8.77 -4.20
N CYS A 30 -5.12 8.51 -5.49
CA CYS A 30 -4.01 8.64 -6.44
C CYS A 30 -3.69 10.12 -6.67
N PRO A 31 -2.42 10.51 -6.86
CA PRO A 31 -2.06 11.92 -7.09
C PRO A 31 -2.74 12.56 -8.30
N CYS A 32 -3.16 11.77 -9.29
CA CYS A 32 -3.87 12.26 -10.47
C CYS A 32 -5.40 12.30 -10.30
N GLY A 33 -5.94 11.80 -9.18
CA GLY A 33 -7.38 11.71 -8.90
C GLY A 33 -8.14 10.61 -9.65
N LYS A 34 -7.51 9.85 -10.56
CA LYS A 34 -8.17 8.84 -11.43
C LYS A 34 -8.00 7.39 -10.96
N GLY A 35 -7.51 7.17 -9.75
CA GLY A 35 -7.23 5.84 -9.22
C GLY A 35 -6.96 5.89 -7.73
N LYS A 36 -6.31 4.85 -7.21
CA LYS A 36 -5.99 4.76 -5.78
C LYS A 36 -4.62 4.14 -5.54
N ILE A 37 -4.11 4.30 -4.33
CA ILE A 37 -3.00 3.53 -3.78
C ILE A 37 -3.62 2.66 -2.70
N LEU A 38 -3.29 1.37 -2.69
CA LEU A 38 -3.78 0.43 -1.70
C LEU A 38 -2.59 -0.10 -0.89
N GLU A 39 -2.73 -0.03 0.42
CA GLU A 39 -1.80 -0.58 1.40
C GLU A 39 -2.54 -1.68 2.17
N GLU A 40 -1.94 -2.87 2.20
CA GLU A 40 -2.50 -4.05 2.85
C GLU A 40 -1.54 -4.57 3.92
N HIS A 41 -2.10 -4.87 5.09
CA HIS A 41 -1.36 -5.39 6.24
C HIS A 41 -2.00 -6.72 6.61
N ASN A 42 -1.27 -7.81 6.37
CA ASN A 42 -1.60 -9.12 6.90
C ASN A 42 -0.95 -9.23 8.27
N LEU A 43 -1.76 -9.22 9.32
CA LEU A 43 -1.36 -9.40 10.73
C LEU A 43 -1.80 -10.78 11.20
N ILE A 44 -1.55 -11.80 10.37
CA ILE A 44 -1.87 -13.20 10.65
C ILE A 44 -0.62 -13.85 11.21
N PRO A 45 -0.68 -14.49 12.40
CA PRO A 45 0.48 -15.16 12.99
C PRO A 45 1.18 -16.10 12.01
N GLY A 46 2.47 -15.90 11.75
CA GLY A 46 3.24 -16.73 10.81
C GLY A 46 2.93 -16.48 9.32
N PHE A 47 2.14 -15.46 9.00
CA PHE A 47 1.87 -14.98 7.65
C PHE A 47 1.78 -13.43 7.65
N GLU A 48 2.70 -12.79 8.37
CA GLU A 48 2.76 -11.35 8.47
C GLU A 48 3.35 -10.74 7.19
N GLU A 49 2.61 -9.87 6.54
CA GLU A 49 3.02 -9.23 5.28
C GLU A 49 2.54 -7.78 5.25
N HIS A 50 3.34 -6.92 4.62
CA HIS A 50 2.98 -5.54 4.35
C HIS A 50 3.28 -5.23 2.89
N VAL A 51 2.25 -4.82 2.14
CA VAL A 51 2.37 -4.49 0.72
C VAL A 51 1.71 -3.16 0.45
N VAL A 52 2.32 -2.36 -0.41
CA VAL A 52 1.75 -1.10 -0.92
C VAL A 52 1.84 -1.11 -2.44
N TYR A 53 0.77 -0.72 -3.12
CA TYR A 53 0.72 -0.74 -4.58
C TYR A 53 -0.12 0.39 -5.17
N ILE A 54 0.32 0.89 -6.34
CA ILE A 54 -0.34 1.96 -7.09
C ILE A 54 -1.37 1.34 -8.05
N HIS A 55 -2.66 1.44 -7.72
CA HIS A 55 -3.78 1.11 -8.61
C HIS A 55 -4.17 2.29 -9.50
N CYS A 56 -3.23 2.69 -10.36
CA CYS A 56 -3.48 3.68 -11.40
C CYS A 56 -2.50 3.47 -12.56
N SER A 57 -3.03 3.20 -13.75
CA SER A 57 -2.23 2.96 -14.98
C SER A 57 -1.31 4.12 -15.35
N ASP A 58 -1.74 5.35 -15.07
CA ASP A 58 -0.98 6.55 -15.42
C ASP A 58 0.13 6.80 -14.40
N CYS A 59 -0.18 6.65 -13.11
CA CYS A 59 0.74 6.99 -12.03
C CYS A 59 1.73 5.87 -11.73
N CYS A 60 1.42 4.59 -12.00
CA CYS A 60 2.39 3.50 -11.84
C CYS A 60 3.62 3.67 -12.76
N ASN A 61 3.46 4.38 -13.88
CA ASN A 61 4.56 4.73 -14.78
C ASN A 61 5.26 6.05 -14.42
N LYS A 62 4.69 6.89 -13.55
CA LYS A 62 5.26 8.21 -13.21
C LYS A 62 5.90 8.23 -11.84
N TYR A 63 5.44 7.35 -10.96
CA TYR A 63 5.84 7.31 -9.57
C TYR A 63 6.30 5.92 -9.19
N GLU A 64 7.20 5.88 -8.22
CA GLU A 64 7.62 4.69 -7.50
C GLU A 64 7.20 4.81 -6.03
N LEU A 65 6.92 3.67 -5.40
CA LEU A 65 6.65 3.60 -3.97
C LEU A 65 7.97 3.37 -3.24
N ASN A 66 8.29 4.26 -2.32
CA ASN A 66 9.33 4.05 -1.32
C ASN A 66 8.66 3.51 -0.05
N THR A 67 8.96 2.25 0.29
CA THR A 67 8.49 1.57 1.50
C THR A 67 9.60 1.37 2.53
N ASP A 68 10.82 1.88 2.28
CA ASP A 68 12.01 1.67 3.11
C ASP A 68 11.94 2.42 4.44
N LEU A 69 11.03 3.40 4.54
CA LEU A 69 10.77 4.17 5.76
C LEU A 69 9.97 3.38 6.81
N GLY A 70 9.56 2.15 6.49
CA GLY A 70 8.83 1.26 7.38
C GLY A 70 7.32 1.24 7.14
N VAL A 71 6.65 0.38 7.92
CA VAL A 71 5.21 0.13 7.86
C VAL A 71 4.43 1.43 8.11
N ARG A 72 3.43 1.73 7.26
CA ARG A 72 2.65 2.99 7.24
C ARG A 72 3.44 4.25 6.92
N SER A 73 4.74 4.18 6.66
CA SER A 73 5.59 5.35 6.39
C SER A 73 5.98 5.50 4.93
N TRP A 74 5.29 4.81 4.03
CA TRP A 74 5.57 4.88 2.60
C TRP A 74 5.32 6.28 2.00
N ASN A 75 6.00 6.56 0.90
CA ASN A 75 5.77 7.75 0.11
C ASN A 75 6.01 7.49 -1.39
N LEU A 76 5.46 8.35 -2.24
CA LEU A 76 5.71 8.34 -3.69
C LEU A 76 6.88 9.25 -4.07
N SER A 77 7.81 8.72 -4.85
CA SER A 77 8.84 9.48 -5.55
C SER A 77 8.52 9.51 -7.04
N LYS A 78 8.86 10.60 -7.75
CA LYS A 78 8.76 10.60 -9.22
C LYS A 78 9.87 9.70 -9.76
N LYS A 79 9.54 8.89 -10.75
CA LYS A 79 10.56 8.15 -11.51
C LYS A 79 11.36 9.17 -12.32
N ASP A 80 12.65 9.29 -12.02
CA ASP A 80 13.57 10.05 -12.87
C ASP A 80 13.95 9.17 -14.06
N TYR A 81 13.37 9.48 -15.21
CA TYR A 81 13.84 8.95 -16.48
C TYR A 81 15.04 9.80 -16.92
N THR A 82 16.21 9.59 -16.32
CA THR A 82 17.44 10.01 -16.97
C THR A 82 17.59 9.17 -18.24
N LEU A 83 17.17 9.76 -19.37
CA LEU A 83 17.57 9.31 -20.70
C LEU A 83 19.09 9.40 -20.77
N GLY A 84 19.76 8.29 -20.48
CA GLY A 84 21.16 8.05 -20.81
C GLY A 84 21.32 7.71 -22.28
#